data_AF-A0A0A1MAK4-F1
#
_entry.id   AF-A0A0A1MAK4-F1
#
_cell.length_a   1.000
_cell.length_b   1.000
_cell.length_c   1.000
_cell.angle_alpha   90.00
_cell.angle_beta   90.00
_cell.angle_gamma   90.00
#
_symmetry.space_group_name_H-M   'P 1'
#
loop_
_entity.id
_entity.type
_entity.pdbx_description
1 polymer ?
#
loop_
_entity_poly.entity_id
_entity_poly.type
_entity_poly.pdbx_seq_one_letter_code
_entity_poly.pdbx_strand_id
1 'polypeptide(L)'
;MKNNTKFLMGMLAFVFVILTACGNVTEDSDAESNRLSSDNDVMQNENDNLPGQESTQDSSPIDPETETDSFSDWKGKSQDESAEEQSQEEPLEEYVPNEDDVVYKNNELKNKDILEAFMETAGENGQDNESEIRVVKDEGTQGVLIYDLKSGYEESVDQAWIMVYSDLSHYRASDDEVQDVFNTNQQCGYMSKDEIEGKYKLHECRTHWEYRLLPTGEDNEME
;
A
#
# COMPACT_ATOMS: atom_id res chain seq x y z
N MET A 1 16.49 58.17 -9.62
CA MET A 1 15.29 57.92 -8.80
C MET A 1 15.65 56.78 -7.85
N LYS A 2 15.76 57.08 -6.55
CA LYS A 2 14.80 56.74 -5.48
C LYS A 2 14.84 55.25 -5.04
N ASN A 3 15.42 55.08 -3.86
CA ASN A 3 15.65 53.90 -3.02
C ASN A 3 14.43 52.97 -2.85
N ASN A 4 14.69 51.71 -2.47
CA ASN A 4 13.79 50.89 -1.63
C ASN A 4 14.51 49.73 -0.90
N THR A 5 15.51 50.03 -0.07
CA THR A 5 16.13 49.07 0.87
C THR A 5 15.46 49.13 2.25
N LYS A 6 14.19 48.67 2.35
CA LYS A 6 13.39 48.78 3.60
C LYS A 6 12.44 47.63 3.96
N PHE A 7 12.47 46.48 3.26
CA PHE A 7 11.53 45.38 3.55
C PHE A 7 12.08 44.25 4.45
N LEU A 8 13.39 44.17 4.67
CA LEU A 8 14.06 43.02 5.31
C LEU A 8 14.20 43.13 6.85
N MET A 9 13.23 43.72 7.56
CA MET A 9 13.37 43.97 9.00
C MET A 9 12.04 43.93 9.78
N GLY A 10 11.13 43.01 9.41
CA GLY A 10 9.75 42.98 9.91
C GLY A 10 9.16 41.63 10.29
N MET A 11 9.94 40.54 10.36
CA MET A 11 9.39 39.20 10.64
C MET A 11 10.32 38.29 11.47
N LEU A 12 10.92 38.84 12.52
CA LEU A 12 11.80 38.11 13.45
C LEU A 12 11.40 38.42 14.91
N ALA A 13 10.12 38.16 15.23
CA ALA A 13 9.52 38.49 16.53
C ALA A 13 8.30 37.61 16.92
N PHE A 14 8.27 36.33 16.54
CA PHE A 14 7.31 35.36 17.08
C PHE A 14 8.00 34.03 17.41
N VAL A 15 8.76 34.04 18.50
CA VAL A 15 9.43 32.87 19.08
C VAL A 15 9.24 32.93 20.61
N PHE A 16 8.73 31.83 21.17
CA PHE A 16 8.48 31.56 22.60
C PHE A 16 7.48 32.44 23.38
N VAL A 17 6.25 31.93 23.50
CA VAL A 17 5.54 31.89 24.80
C VAL A 17 4.98 30.48 25.02
N ILE A 18 5.70 29.65 25.78
CA ILE A 18 5.15 28.46 26.43
C ILE A 18 5.40 28.63 27.93
N LEU A 19 4.34 28.90 28.70
CA LEU A 19 4.33 28.68 30.15
C LEU A 19 2.91 28.32 30.63
N THR A 20 2.72 27.02 30.82
CA THR A 20 2.02 26.38 31.94
C THR A 20 1.08 27.24 32.80
N ALA A 21 -0.21 26.90 32.78
CA ALA A 21 -1.12 27.12 33.89
C ALA A 21 -1.95 25.85 34.14
N CYS A 22 -1.45 24.95 34.98
CA CYS A 22 -2.32 24.01 35.69
C CYS A 22 -3.01 24.79 36.82
N GLY A 23 -4.34 24.83 36.83
CA GLY A 23 -5.12 25.52 37.86
C GLY A 23 -6.51 24.92 37.95
N ASN A 24 -6.85 24.38 39.12
CA ASN A 24 -8.10 23.65 39.36
C ASN A 24 -9.34 24.49 39.05
N VAL A 25 -10.29 23.88 38.33
CA VAL A 25 -11.72 24.15 38.52
C VAL A 25 -12.37 22.82 38.89
N THR A 26 -12.78 22.72 40.15
CA THR A 26 -13.83 21.80 40.59
C THR A 26 -15.16 22.50 40.37
N GLU A 27 -15.93 22.02 39.41
CA GLU A 27 -17.39 22.20 39.41
C GLU A 27 -18.01 20.81 39.27
N ASP A 28 -18.80 20.43 40.28
CA ASP A 28 -19.59 19.22 40.27
C ASP A 28 -20.67 19.33 39.19
N SER A 29 -20.93 18.23 38.48
CA SER A 29 -22.14 18.07 37.67
C SER A 29 -22.51 16.60 37.64
N ASP A 30 -23.60 16.28 38.34
CA ASP A 30 -24.12 14.93 38.50
C ASP A 30 -24.48 14.31 37.13
N ALA A 31 -23.78 13.23 36.76
CA ALA A 31 -24.12 12.38 35.65
C ALA A 31 -24.34 10.95 36.17
N GLU A 32 -25.61 10.60 36.37
CA GLU A 32 -26.07 9.33 36.94
C GLU A 32 -25.70 8.13 36.04
N SER A 33 -24.54 7.51 36.30
CA SER A 33 -24.06 6.37 35.53
C SER A 33 -24.60 5.05 36.09
N ASN A 34 -25.67 4.54 35.49
CA ASN A 34 -26.20 3.21 35.75
C ASN A 34 -25.24 2.11 35.23
N ARG A 35 -24.18 1.83 35.99
CA ARG A 35 -23.37 0.61 35.83
C ARG A 35 -23.95 -0.52 36.68
N LEU A 36 -24.76 -1.38 36.06
CA LEU A 36 -24.99 -2.73 36.57
C LEU A 36 -23.68 -3.51 36.52
N SER A 37 -23.23 -3.99 37.68
CA SER A 37 -22.05 -4.82 37.85
C SER A 37 -22.45 -6.29 37.92
N SER A 38 -21.66 -7.14 37.26
CA SER A 38 -21.37 -8.54 37.59
C SER A 38 -22.52 -9.49 37.92
N ASP A 39 -22.68 -10.52 37.08
CA ASP A 39 -22.61 -11.92 37.54
C ASP A 39 -22.33 -12.83 36.33
N ASN A 40 -21.30 -13.68 36.43
CA ASN A 40 -21.09 -14.92 35.68
C ASN A 40 -19.78 -15.59 36.13
N ASP A 41 -19.85 -16.25 37.28
CA ASP A 41 -18.90 -17.30 37.68
C ASP A 41 -19.32 -18.67 37.09
N VAL A 42 -18.40 -19.65 37.15
CA VAL A 42 -18.61 -21.11 36.91
C VAL A 42 -18.75 -21.51 35.41
N MET A 43 -17.79 -22.19 34.78
CA MET A 43 -17.22 -23.48 35.22
C MET A 43 -15.69 -23.57 35.11
N GLN A 44 -15.11 -24.23 36.11
CA GLN A 44 -13.72 -24.69 36.12
C GLN A 44 -13.63 -26.06 35.45
N ASN A 45 -12.59 -26.29 34.64
CA ASN A 45 -12.28 -27.61 34.09
C ASN A 45 -11.26 -28.29 35.03
N GLU A 46 -11.75 -29.16 35.92
CA GLU A 46 -10.88 -29.94 36.81
C GLU A 46 -10.10 -31.01 36.03
N ASN A 47 -8.82 -31.14 36.33
CA ASN A 47 -7.93 -32.13 35.75
C ASN A 47 -7.19 -32.83 36.89
N ASP A 48 -7.77 -33.91 37.42
CA ASP A 48 -7.19 -34.69 38.52
C ASP A 48 -7.03 -36.17 38.15
N ASN A 49 -5.85 -36.69 38.45
CA ASN A 49 -5.45 -38.09 38.24
C ASN A 49 -5.89 -38.96 39.43
N LEU A 50 -6.08 -40.28 39.23
CA LEU A 50 -5.65 -41.40 40.12
C LEU A 50 -6.13 -42.78 39.53
N PRO A 51 -5.66 -43.97 40.00
CA PRO A 51 -4.95 -44.88 39.08
C PRO A 51 -5.36 -46.37 39.12
N GLY A 52 -4.69 -47.18 38.29
CA GLY A 52 -4.57 -48.65 38.40
C GLY A 52 -5.34 -49.45 37.34
N GLN A 53 -4.90 -50.63 36.90
CA GLN A 53 -3.66 -51.40 37.19
C GLN A 53 -3.50 -52.57 36.18
N GLU A 54 -2.26 -52.86 35.72
CA GLU A 54 -1.80 -54.08 34.99
C GLU A 54 -2.50 -54.38 33.62
N SER A 55 -1.93 -55.05 32.60
CA SER A 55 -0.74 -55.91 32.42
C SER A 55 -0.37 -55.92 30.89
N THR A 56 0.77 -56.37 30.34
CA THR A 56 2.13 -56.72 30.83
C THR A 56 3.01 -57.17 29.61
N GLN A 57 4.32 -56.86 29.60
CA GLN A 57 5.38 -57.40 28.69
C GLN A 57 5.30 -57.03 27.16
N ASP A 58 6.38 -57.05 26.36
CA ASP A 58 7.81 -57.32 26.62
C ASP A 58 8.78 -56.58 25.65
N SER A 59 10.02 -56.39 26.12
CA SER A 59 11.32 -56.38 25.41
C SER A 59 11.63 -55.49 24.19
N SER A 60 12.91 -55.09 24.14
CA SER A 60 13.50 -54.10 23.21
C SER A 60 14.43 -54.76 22.14
N PRO A 61 15.49 -54.13 21.61
CA PRO A 61 15.74 -54.06 20.15
C PRO A 61 16.91 -54.96 19.67
N ILE A 62 17.23 -54.91 18.37
CA ILE A 62 18.60 -54.97 17.76
C ILE A 62 18.49 -55.00 16.21
N ASP A 63 18.94 -53.90 15.59
CA ASP A 63 19.94 -53.77 14.50
C ASP A 63 19.97 -54.64 13.21
N PRO A 64 20.71 -54.21 12.15
CA PRO A 64 20.35 -54.45 10.75
C PRO A 64 21.20 -55.52 10.05
N GLU A 65 20.80 -55.92 8.83
CA GLU A 65 21.78 -56.26 7.77
C GLU A 65 21.22 -56.15 6.34
N THR A 66 22.17 -55.97 5.41
CA THR A 66 22.01 -55.71 3.97
C THR A 66 21.86 -57.00 3.18
N GLU A 67 21.05 -57.05 2.10
CA GLU A 67 21.41 -57.81 0.89
C GLU A 67 20.85 -57.15 -0.39
N THR A 68 21.57 -57.34 -1.49
CA THR A 68 21.36 -56.77 -2.83
C THR A 68 20.90 -57.83 -3.82
N ASP A 69 19.97 -57.48 -4.72
CA ASP A 69 20.09 -57.70 -6.18
C ASP A 69 18.82 -57.19 -6.90
N SER A 70 18.92 -56.26 -7.85
CA SER A 70 19.47 -56.41 -9.22
C SER A 70 18.41 -56.92 -10.21
N PHE A 71 17.78 -55.99 -10.93
CA PHE A 71 17.38 -56.21 -12.32
C PHE A 71 17.54 -54.92 -13.12
N SER A 72 18.01 -55.09 -14.35
CA SER A 72 18.63 -54.04 -15.17
C SER A 72 17.74 -53.52 -16.29
N ASP A 73 18.22 -52.41 -16.88
CA ASP A 73 18.08 -52.08 -18.31
C ASP A 73 16.74 -51.51 -18.80
N TRP A 74 16.74 -50.19 -19.00
CA TRP A 74 16.45 -49.68 -20.34
C TRP A 74 17.32 -48.46 -20.68
N LYS A 75 18.41 -48.71 -21.42
CA LYS A 75 19.21 -47.64 -22.03
C LYS A 75 18.55 -47.11 -23.32
N GLY A 76 17.67 -46.12 -23.18
CA GLY A 76 17.14 -45.32 -24.31
C GLY A 76 18.17 -44.30 -24.82
N LYS A 77 18.24 -44.09 -26.15
CA LYS A 77 19.23 -43.21 -26.79
C LYS A 77 18.86 -41.72 -26.74
N SER A 78 19.91 -40.91 -26.72
CA SER A 78 19.95 -39.48 -27.01
C SER A 78 19.37 -39.09 -28.38
N GLN A 79 18.41 -38.16 -28.35
CA GLN A 79 18.29 -36.96 -29.20
C GLN A 79 18.03 -35.84 -28.17
N ASP A 80 18.78 -34.74 -28.08
CA ASP A 80 19.16 -33.81 -29.15
C ASP A 80 17.94 -33.24 -29.87
N GLU A 81 17.06 -32.65 -29.06
CA GLU A 81 16.18 -31.54 -29.43
C GLU A 81 16.24 -30.54 -28.28
N SER A 82 17.15 -29.57 -28.40
CA SER A 82 17.07 -28.34 -27.62
C SER A 82 15.82 -27.61 -28.08
N ALA A 83 14.72 -27.80 -27.35
CA ALA A 83 13.62 -26.86 -27.37
C ALA A 83 14.14 -25.53 -26.80
N GLU A 84 14.77 -24.73 -27.66
CA GLU A 84 14.66 -23.29 -27.52
C GLU A 84 13.17 -22.98 -27.68
N GLU A 85 12.45 -22.98 -26.56
CA GLU A 85 11.24 -22.19 -26.43
C GLU A 85 11.67 -20.73 -26.57
N GLN A 86 11.88 -20.30 -27.81
CA GLN A 86 11.82 -18.90 -28.18
C GLN A 86 10.39 -18.48 -27.93
N SER A 87 10.09 -18.10 -26.68
CA SER A 87 8.96 -17.26 -26.34
C SER A 87 9.13 -15.98 -27.14
N GLN A 88 8.56 -15.98 -28.34
CA GLN A 88 8.31 -14.75 -29.07
C GLN A 88 7.29 -13.99 -28.24
N GLU A 89 7.82 -13.19 -27.31
CA GLU A 89 7.09 -12.13 -26.67
C GLU A 89 6.40 -11.34 -27.77
N GLU A 90 5.07 -11.46 -27.86
CA GLU A 90 4.28 -10.68 -28.80
C GLU A 90 4.56 -9.19 -28.53
N PRO A 91 4.55 -8.29 -29.53
CA PRO A 91 4.68 -6.87 -29.26
C PRO A 91 3.56 -6.40 -28.31
N LEU A 92 3.88 -5.62 -27.28
CA LEU A 92 2.85 -4.89 -26.53
C LEU A 92 2.13 -3.93 -27.49
N GLU A 93 0.80 -3.84 -27.37
CA GLU A 93 0.03 -2.83 -28.08
C GLU A 93 0.37 -1.45 -27.49
N GLU A 94 0.62 -0.47 -28.36
CA GLU A 94 0.99 0.89 -27.96
C GLU A 94 -0.20 1.59 -27.29
N TYR A 95 -0.09 1.88 -25.99
CA TYR A 95 -1.10 2.64 -25.26
C TYR A 95 -1.06 4.11 -25.67
N VAL A 96 -2.23 4.65 -26.04
CA VAL A 96 -2.43 6.07 -26.36
C VAL A 96 -3.30 6.69 -25.27
N PRO A 97 -2.76 7.57 -24.40
CA PRO A 97 -3.55 8.24 -23.36
C PRO A 97 -4.61 9.18 -23.95
N ASN A 98 -5.69 9.39 -23.19
CA ASN A 98 -6.69 10.41 -23.51
C ASN A 98 -6.16 11.83 -23.22
N GLU A 99 -6.90 12.87 -23.63
CA GLU A 99 -6.52 14.27 -23.39
C GLU A 99 -6.56 14.67 -21.91
N ASP A 100 -7.34 13.94 -21.09
CA ASP A 100 -7.58 14.14 -19.65
C ASP A 100 -6.82 13.14 -18.75
N ASP A 101 -6.15 12.13 -19.32
CA ASP A 101 -5.28 11.21 -18.57
C ASP A 101 -4.12 11.99 -17.92
N VAL A 102 -3.81 11.71 -16.64
CA VAL A 102 -2.64 12.25 -15.93
C VAL A 102 -1.40 11.45 -16.35
N VAL A 103 -0.65 11.96 -17.33
CA VAL A 103 0.47 11.24 -17.94
C VAL A 103 1.82 11.67 -17.35
N TYR A 104 2.59 10.72 -16.82
CA TYR A 104 4.01 10.89 -16.52
C TYR A 104 4.88 10.15 -17.54
N LYS A 105 5.66 10.90 -18.33
CA LYS A 105 6.52 10.37 -19.41
C LYS A 105 7.73 11.28 -19.62
N ASN A 106 8.91 10.69 -19.86
CA ASN A 106 10.16 11.43 -20.11
C ASN A 106 10.50 12.49 -19.04
N ASN A 107 10.21 12.21 -17.76
CA ASN A 107 10.30 13.14 -16.62
C ASN A 107 9.35 14.35 -16.63
N GLU A 108 8.43 14.42 -17.59
CA GLU A 108 7.36 15.43 -17.67
C GLU A 108 6.06 14.87 -17.06
N LEU A 109 5.39 15.67 -16.23
CA LEU A 109 4.03 15.37 -15.74
C LEU A 109 3.03 16.27 -16.48
N LYS A 110 2.07 15.66 -17.16
CA LYS A 110 0.96 16.34 -17.85
C LYS A 110 -0.32 16.22 -17.04
N ASN A 111 -1.23 17.18 -17.23
CA ASN A 111 -2.51 17.28 -16.54
C ASN A 111 -2.36 17.26 -15.00
N LYS A 112 -1.30 17.93 -14.51
CA LYS A 112 -1.00 18.10 -13.07
C LYS A 112 -2.17 18.77 -12.33
N ASP A 113 -2.86 19.70 -12.98
CA ASP A 113 -4.07 20.36 -12.49
C ASP A 113 -5.23 19.39 -12.26
N ILE A 114 -5.41 18.38 -13.11
CA ILE A 114 -6.41 17.32 -12.90
C ILE A 114 -6.05 16.47 -11.68
N LEU A 115 -4.77 16.11 -11.52
CA LEU A 115 -4.29 15.36 -10.35
C LEU A 115 -4.42 16.14 -9.04
N GLU A 116 -4.06 17.42 -9.04
CA GLU A 116 -4.13 18.29 -7.85
C GLU A 116 -5.60 18.64 -7.50
N ALA A 117 -6.49 18.80 -8.49
CA ALA A 117 -7.93 18.94 -8.25
C ALA A 117 -8.53 17.67 -7.63
N PHE A 118 -8.18 16.48 -8.13
CA PHE A 118 -8.58 15.20 -7.52
C PHE A 118 -8.01 15.05 -6.09
N MET A 119 -6.79 15.50 -5.85
CA MET A 119 -6.18 15.52 -4.51
C MET A 119 -6.96 16.40 -3.52
N GLU A 120 -7.51 17.52 -3.98
CA GLU A 120 -8.32 18.42 -3.16
C GLU A 120 -9.72 17.83 -2.87
N THR A 121 -10.37 17.21 -3.87
CA THR A 121 -11.74 16.66 -3.70
C THR A 121 -11.77 15.30 -2.99
N ALA A 122 -10.77 14.43 -3.24
CA ALA A 122 -10.66 13.07 -2.69
C ALA A 122 -9.58 12.94 -1.59
N GLY A 123 -9.07 14.07 -1.07
CA GLY A 123 -8.02 14.10 -0.04
C GLY A 123 -8.50 13.74 1.37
N GLU A 124 -7.62 13.97 2.37
CA GLU A 124 -7.82 13.60 3.79
C GLU A 124 -9.12 14.13 4.42
N ASN A 125 -9.66 15.22 3.87
CA ASN A 125 -10.90 15.86 4.32
C ASN A 125 -11.93 15.99 3.18
N GLY A 126 -11.77 15.17 2.12
CA GLY A 126 -12.67 15.12 0.97
C GLY A 126 -14.03 14.51 1.34
N GLN A 127 -15.10 15.02 0.74
CA GLN A 127 -16.45 14.45 0.84
C GLN A 127 -16.99 14.01 -0.53
N ASP A 128 -16.09 13.92 -1.52
CA ASP A 128 -16.42 13.54 -2.89
C ASP A 128 -16.50 12.02 -3.06
N ASN A 129 -17.45 11.57 -3.87
CA ASN A 129 -17.67 10.16 -4.19
C ASN A 129 -17.98 9.91 -5.69
N GLU A 130 -17.73 10.91 -6.54
CA GLU A 130 -18.01 10.86 -7.98
C GLU A 130 -16.73 11.04 -8.83
N SER A 131 -15.70 11.73 -8.32
CA SER A 131 -14.44 12.00 -9.01
C SER A 131 -13.70 10.70 -9.33
N GLU A 132 -13.25 10.61 -10.58
CA GLU A 132 -12.45 9.50 -11.10
C GLU A 132 -11.42 10.08 -12.08
N ILE A 133 -10.15 9.68 -11.96
CA ILE A 133 -9.07 10.09 -12.85
C ILE A 133 -8.24 8.88 -13.26
N ARG A 134 -7.69 8.92 -14.47
CA ARG A 134 -6.73 7.94 -14.97
C ARG A 134 -5.31 8.48 -14.86
N VAL A 135 -4.44 7.75 -14.20
CA VAL A 135 -3.00 8.01 -14.12
C VAL A 135 -2.26 7.04 -15.02
N VAL A 136 -1.35 7.55 -15.84
CA VAL A 136 -0.60 6.78 -16.83
C VAL A 136 0.88 7.04 -16.64
N LYS A 137 1.65 5.99 -16.33
CA LYS A 137 3.10 6.07 -16.09
C LYS A 137 3.85 5.27 -17.15
N ASP A 138 4.64 5.97 -17.95
CA ASP A 138 5.52 5.37 -18.95
C ASP A 138 6.80 4.84 -18.29
N GLU A 139 7.01 3.53 -18.34
CA GLU A 139 8.18 2.82 -17.80
C GLU A 139 9.16 2.41 -18.93
N GLY A 140 9.11 3.12 -20.06
CA GLY A 140 9.99 2.92 -21.21
C GLY A 140 9.84 1.55 -21.85
N THR A 141 10.88 0.72 -21.79
CA THR A 141 10.89 -0.62 -22.41
C THR A 141 9.97 -1.62 -21.73
N GLN A 142 9.52 -1.34 -20.50
CA GLN A 142 8.55 -2.17 -19.79
C GLN A 142 7.10 -1.86 -20.19
N GLY A 143 6.87 -0.83 -21.01
CA GLY A 143 5.53 -0.39 -21.40
C GLY A 143 4.96 0.64 -20.42
N VAL A 144 3.67 0.52 -20.12
CA VAL A 144 2.89 1.56 -19.45
C VAL A 144 2.07 0.97 -18.30
N LEU A 145 2.25 1.53 -17.10
CA LEU A 145 1.41 1.26 -15.94
C LEU A 145 0.24 2.24 -15.89
N ILE A 146 -0.97 1.72 -15.69
CA ILE A 146 -2.21 2.51 -15.67
C ILE A 146 -2.90 2.33 -14.32
N TYR A 147 -3.31 3.44 -13.70
CA TYR A 147 -4.08 3.44 -12.45
C TYR A 147 -5.33 4.29 -12.60
N ASP A 148 -6.51 3.68 -12.46
CA ASP A 148 -7.76 4.42 -12.29
C ASP A 148 -7.97 4.70 -10.80
N LEU A 149 -7.95 5.98 -10.44
CA LEU A 149 -8.18 6.46 -9.08
C LEU A 149 -9.60 6.97 -8.97
N LYS A 150 -10.35 6.45 -7.99
CA LYS A 150 -11.75 6.81 -7.76
C LYS A 150 -11.97 7.21 -6.32
N SER A 151 -12.57 8.38 -6.11
CA SER A 151 -13.02 8.85 -4.80
C SER A 151 -14.15 7.97 -4.24
N GLY A 152 -14.26 7.95 -2.92
CA GLY A 152 -15.38 7.37 -2.20
C GLY A 152 -15.55 8.07 -0.87
N TYR A 153 -16.80 8.34 -0.50
CA TYR A 153 -17.17 8.95 0.76
C TYR A 153 -18.52 8.38 1.23
N GLU A 154 -18.57 8.01 2.51
CA GLU A 154 -19.76 7.46 3.17
C GLU A 154 -20.17 8.36 4.35
N GLU A 155 -21.24 9.14 4.15
CA GLU A 155 -21.76 10.11 5.13
C GLU A 155 -22.15 9.44 6.46
N SER A 156 -22.60 8.18 6.45
CA SER A 156 -23.06 7.51 7.67
C SER A 156 -21.94 7.17 8.68
N VAL A 157 -20.68 7.18 8.24
CA VAL A 157 -19.50 6.99 9.11
C VAL A 157 -18.47 8.13 9.00
N ASP A 158 -18.78 9.18 8.22
CA ASP A 158 -17.90 10.33 7.93
C ASP A 158 -16.49 9.90 7.48
N GLN A 159 -16.44 8.96 6.52
CA GLN A 159 -15.19 8.35 6.05
C GLN A 159 -15.03 8.51 4.55
N ALA A 160 -13.88 9.07 4.15
CA ALA A 160 -13.39 9.13 2.77
C ALA A 160 -12.39 8.01 2.47
N TRP A 161 -12.22 7.68 1.19
CA TRP A 161 -11.16 6.82 0.68
C TRP A 161 -10.92 7.04 -0.81
N ILE A 162 -9.78 6.56 -1.30
CA ILE A 162 -9.44 6.46 -2.72
C ILE A 162 -9.33 4.97 -3.07
N MET A 163 -10.14 4.52 -4.02
CA MET A 163 -9.95 3.23 -4.69
C MET A 163 -8.92 3.38 -5.80
N VAL A 164 -7.98 2.43 -5.86
CA VAL A 164 -6.93 2.35 -6.88
C VAL A 164 -7.13 1.06 -7.66
N TYR A 165 -7.43 1.16 -8.95
CA TYR A 165 -7.51 0.01 -9.86
C TYR A 165 -6.28 0.02 -10.75
N SER A 166 -5.52 -1.09 -10.77
CA SER A 166 -4.31 -1.19 -11.60
C SER A 166 -4.61 -1.98 -12.86
N ASP A 167 -4.29 -1.41 -14.03
CA ASP A 167 -4.30 -2.10 -15.31
C ASP A 167 -2.85 -2.31 -15.78
N LEU A 168 -2.50 -3.59 -15.97
CA LEU A 168 -1.18 -4.07 -16.37
C LEU A 168 -1.17 -4.61 -17.80
N SER A 169 -2.27 -4.46 -18.56
CA SER A 169 -2.40 -5.00 -19.93
C SER A 169 -1.37 -4.46 -20.91
N HIS A 170 -0.86 -3.24 -20.68
CA HIS A 170 0.19 -2.59 -21.46
C HIS A 170 1.56 -2.62 -20.75
N TYR A 171 1.75 -3.47 -19.73
CA TYR A 171 2.96 -3.53 -18.92
C TYR A 171 3.63 -4.91 -18.89
N ARG A 172 4.97 -4.91 -18.83
CA ARG A 172 5.80 -6.09 -18.59
C ARG A 172 6.79 -5.85 -17.47
N ALA A 173 6.53 -6.50 -16.33
CA ALA A 173 7.52 -6.63 -15.27
C ALA A 173 8.75 -7.38 -15.81
N SER A 174 9.93 -7.00 -15.34
CA SER A 174 11.14 -7.78 -15.61
C SER A 174 11.25 -8.99 -14.65
N ASP A 175 12.00 -10.03 -15.04
CA ASP A 175 12.14 -11.26 -14.22
C ASP A 175 12.69 -11.00 -12.81
N ASP A 176 13.52 -9.95 -12.66
CA ASP A 176 14.12 -9.54 -11.38
C ASP A 176 13.22 -8.56 -10.59
N GLU A 177 12.04 -8.20 -11.10
CA GLU A 177 11.18 -7.19 -10.49
C GLU A 177 10.25 -7.78 -9.43
N VAL A 178 10.49 -7.36 -8.18
CA VAL A 178 9.57 -7.62 -7.07
C VAL A 178 8.35 -6.71 -7.23
N GLN A 179 7.29 -7.23 -7.87
CA GLN A 179 6.00 -6.55 -8.03
C GLN A 179 5.27 -6.36 -6.68
N ASP A 180 5.67 -5.34 -5.91
CA ASP A 180 5.27 -5.17 -4.50
C ASP A 180 3.98 -4.33 -4.27
N VAL A 181 3.40 -3.76 -5.34
CA VAL A 181 2.36 -2.71 -5.22
C VAL A 181 1.13 -2.90 -6.11
N PHE A 182 1.29 -3.24 -7.39
CA PHE A 182 0.24 -3.01 -8.41
C PHE A 182 -0.46 -4.28 -8.95
N ASN A 183 -0.24 -5.45 -8.33
CA ASN A 183 -0.94 -6.69 -8.72
C ASN A 183 -2.37 -6.81 -8.18
N THR A 184 -2.82 -5.89 -7.31
CA THR A 184 -4.16 -5.93 -6.71
C THR A 184 -4.70 -4.53 -6.45
N ASN A 185 -6.01 -4.36 -6.64
CA ASN A 185 -6.72 -3.11 -6.35
C ASN A 185 -6.53 -2.70 -4.89
N GLN A 186 -6.24 -1.42 -4.65
CA GLN A 186 -6.08 -0.88 -3.31
C GLN A 186 -7.26 0.00 -2.89
N GLN A 187 -7.41 0.13 -1.59
CA GLN A 187 -8.11 1.23 -0.96
C GLN A 187 -7.08 1.96 -0.10
N CYS A 188 -7.01 3.28 -0.27
CA CYS A 188 -6.15 4.20 0.47
C CYS A 188 -7.03 5.24 1.19
N GLY A 189 -6.56 5.81 2.29
CA GLY A 189 -7.29 6.85 3.00
C GLY A 189 -7.34 8.16 2.21
N TYR A 190 -6.19 8.63 1.72
CA TYR A 190 -6.07 9.91 1.02
C TYR A 190 -4.83 10.00 0.13
N MET A 191 -4.75 11.08 -0.66
CA MET A 191 -3.57 11.47 -1.42
C MET A 191 -3.01 12.81 -0.91
N SER A 192 -1.69 12.98 -0.95
CA SER A 192 -1.04 14.27 -0.66
C SER A 192 0.21 14.51 -1.52
N LYS A 193 0.66 15.77 -1.58
CA LYS A 193 1.91 16.20 -2.22
C LYS A 193 3.00 16.38 -1.16
N ASP A 194 4.09 15.64 -1.30
CA ASP A 194 5.30 15.78 -0.49
C ASP A 194 6.30 16.68 -1.22
N GLU A 195 6.34 17.94 -0.80
CA GLU A 195 7.24 18.98 -1.35
C GLU A 195 8.72 18.76 -0.96
N ILE A 196 9.01 17.87 0.01
CA ILE A 196 10.38 17.55 0.44
C ILE A 196 10.96 16.45 -0.44
N GLU A 197 10.18 15.41 -0.74
CA GLU A 197 10.58 14.32 -1.64
C GLU A 197 10.30 14.61 -3.13
N GLY A 198 9.47 15.60 -3.43
CA GLY A 198 8.99 15.88 -4.80
C GLY A 198 8.13 14.74 -5.34
N LYS A 199 7.18 14.25 -4.53
CA LYS A 199 6.30 13.10 -4.84
C LYS A 199 4.84 13.36 -4.48
N TYR A 200 3.92 12.91 -5.33
CA TYR A 200 2.56 12.60 -4.90
C TYR A 200 2.55 11.23 -4.23
N LYS A 201 1.82 11.13 -3.12
CA LYS A 201 1.76 9.96 -2.26
C LYS A 201 0.33 9.60 -1.91
N LEU A 202 0.02 8.31 -1.98
CA LEU A 202 -1.19 7.73 -1.40
C LEU A 202 -0.86 7.20 -0.01
N HIS A 203 -1.76 7.43 0.94
CA HIS A 203 -1.56 7.12 2.36
C HIS A 203 -2.64 6.16 2.87
N GLU A 204 -2.31 5.45 3.96
CA GLU A 204 -3.19 4.51 4.65
C GLU A 204 -3.73 3.40 3.73
N CYS A 205 -2.92 2.96 2.77
CA CYS A 205 -3.33 1.93 1.83
C CYS A 205 -3.37 0.54 2.48
N ARG A 206 -4.32 -0.28 2.03
CA ARG A 206 -4.61 -1.60 2.62
C ARG A 206 -3.39 -2.54 2.72
N THR A 207 -2.48 -2.50 1.74
CA THR A 207 -1.28 -3.36 1.69
C THR A 207 -0.02 -2.71 2.26
N HIS A 208 0.12 -1.39 2.17
CA HIS A 208 1.25 -0.63 2.72
C HIS A 208 0.80 0.76 3.18
N TRP A 209 1.46 1.30 4.20
CA TRP A 209 1.07 2.60 4.79
C TRP A 209 1.21 3.80 3.83
N GLU A 210 2.22 3.80 2.96
CA GLU A 210 2.49 4.89 2.01
C GLU A 210 2.90 4.31 0.66
N TYR A 211 2.38 4.87 -0.43
CA TYR A 211 2.81 4.60 -1.79
C TYR A 211 3.18 5.89 -2.51
N ARG A 212 4.40 5.96 -3.06
CA ARG A 212 4.84 7.02 -3.97
C ARG A 212 4.24 6.77 -5.36
N LEU A 213 3.30 7.61 -5.77
CA LEU A 213 2.55 7.45 -7.01
C LEU A 213 3.31 8.04 -8.21
N LEU A 214 3.57 9.35 -8.18
CA LEU A 214 4.26 10.10 -9.26
C LEU A 214 5.24 11.13 -8.68
N PRO A 215 6.27 11.55 -9.44
CA PRO A 215 7.00 12.79 -9.16
C PRO A 215 6.12 14.02 -9.35
N THR A 216 6.42 15.12 -8.64
CA THR A 216 5.67 16.39 -8.73
C THR A 216 5.88 17.19 -10.02
N GLY A 217 6.78 16.71 -10.89
CA GLY A 217 7.37 17.47 -11.98
C GLY A 217 8.42 18.47 -11.50
N GLU A 218 9.20 19.02 -12.42
CA GLU A 218 9.86 20.29 -12.20
C GLU A 218 8.82 21.41 -12.42
N ASP A 219 8.53 22.17 -11.35
CA ASP A 219 7.77 23.41 -11.46
C ASP A 219 8.64 24.45 -12.17
N ASN A 220 8.62 24.40 -13.51
CA ASN A 220 9.20 25.40 -14.40
C ASN A 220 8.32 26.66 -14.41
N GLU A 221 8.15 27.27 -13.23
CA GLU A 221 7.72 28.65 -13.08
C GLU A 221 8.78 29.56 -13.71
N MET A 222 8.61 29.85 -15.00
CA MET A 222 9.40 30.87 -15.69
C MET A 222 8.97 32.26 -15.20
N GLU A 223 9.73 32.83 -14.26
CA GLU A 223 9.75 34.28 -13.94
C GLU A 223 10.18 35.15 -15.14
#